data_AF-A0A660TKC1-F1
#
_entry.id   AF-A0A660TKC1-F1
#
_cell.length_a   1.000
_cell.length_b   1.000
_cell.length_c   1.000
_cell.angle_alpha   90.00
_cell.angle_beta   90.00
_cell.angle_gamma   90.00
#
_symmetry.space_group_name_H-M   'P 1'
#
loop_
_entity.id
_entity.type
_entity.pdbx_description
1 polymer ?
#
loop_
_entity_poly.entity_id
_entity_poly.type
_entity_poly.pdbx_seq_one_letter_code
_entity_poly.pdbx_strand_id
1 'polypeptide(L)'
;MDNRLCSIEGCERVHMAKGYCELHYGRLRRTGDPMKVRKTHEPTFCTIPGCDRKHAGHGYCLLHYRRFMKYGDPLHLEVEKHGMSGTPEYTTWRGMVNRCHRTSYREFRYYGGRGITVCDEWRHSFLQFYKDMGPKPFRRATIDRVDNNKGYSPNNCRWVSQKVNNENRRRNGET
;
A
#
# COMPACT_ATOMS: atom_id res chain seq x y z
N MET A 1 35.09 58.14 -10.90
CA MET A 1 33.64 57.89 -10.99
C MET A 1 33.11 57.88 -9.56
N ASP A 2 32.25 58.83 -9.24
CA ASP A 2 31.75 59.01 -7.88
C ASP A 2 30.63 57.98 -7.62
N ASN A 3 30.95 56.92 -6.87
CA ASN A 3 30.01 55.85 -6.57
C ASN A 3 29.06 56.32 -5.47
N ARG A 4 27.93 56.92 -5.88
CA ARG A 4 26.86 57.31 -4.95
C ARG A 4 26.37 56.06 -4.20
N LEU A 5 26.19 56.18 -2.89
CA LEU A 5 25.63 55.12 -2.04
C LEU A 5 24.10 55.19 -1.96
N CYS A 6 23.49 54.11 -1.50
CA CYS A 6 22.06 54.03 -1.24
C CYS A 6 21.62 55.09 -0.20
N SER A 7 20.49 55.76 -0.45
CA SER A 7 19.87 56.75 0.45
C SER A 7 19.20 56.14 1.70
N ILE A 8 19.38 54.84 1.96
CA ILE A 8 18.91 54.22 3.19
C ILE A 8 20.04 54.29 4.20
N GLU A 9 19.76 54.91 5.35
CA GLU A 9 20.71 55.02 6.46
C GLU A 9 21.27 53.65 6.83
N GLY A 10 22.60 53.55 6.96
CA GLY A 10 23.30 52.30 7.23
C GLY A 10 23.41 51.31 6.05
N CYS A 11 22.98 51.68 4.84
CA CYS A 11 23.15 50.84 3.64
C CYS A 11 24.36 51.27 2.81
N GLU A 12 25.44 50.49 2.86
CA GLU A 12 26.68 50.77 2.13
C GLU A 12 26.67 50.29 0.66
N ARG A 13 25.51 49.82 0.16
CA ARG A 13 25.40 49.36 -1.22
C ARG A 13 25.37 50.53 -2.20
N VAL A 14 25.96 50.33 -3.37
CA VAL A 14 25.98 51.32 -4.45
C VAL A 14 24.56 51.64 -4.93
N HIS A 15 24.31 52.92 -5.15
CA HIS A 15 23.09 53.46 -5.74
C HIS A 15 22.89 52.91 -7.16
N MET A 16 21.70 52.37 -7.42
CA MET A 16 21.30 51.89 -8.74
C MET A 16 20.27 52.84 -9.39
N ALA A 17 19.17 53.16 -8.70
CA ALA A 17 18.09 53.97 -9.26
C ALA A 17 17.24 54.65 -8.18
N LYS A 18 16.73 55.85 -8.48
CA LYS A 18 15.88 56.67 -7.59
C LYS A 18 16.43 56.89 -6.17
N GLY A 19 17.75 56.97 -6.01
CA GLY A 19 18.37 57.10 -4.69
C GLY A 19 18.58 55.76 -3.95
N TYR A 20 18.14 54.63 -4.50
CA TYR A 20 18.22 53.33 -3.83
C TYR A 20 19.20 52.37 -4.53
N CYS A 21 19.80 51.46 -3.76
CA CYS A 21 20.47 50.28 -4.31
C CYS A 21 19.45 49.34 -4.97
N GLU A 22 19.93 48.37 -5.75
CA GLU A 22 19.08 47.41 -6.47
C GLU A 22 18.02 46.75 -5.56
N LEU A 23 18.42 46.31 -4.37
CA LEU A 23 17.51 45.66 -3.41
C LEU A 23 16.41 46.59 -2.89
N HIS A 24 16.77 47.82 -2.48
CA HIS A 24 15.82 48.79 -1.94
C HIS A 24 14.91 49.36 -3.03
N TYR A 25 15.46 49.61 -4.22
CA TYR A 25 14.67 49.98 -5.39
C TYR A 25 13.68 48.88 -5.77
N GLY A 26 14.11 47.61 -5.75
CA GLY A 26 13.25 46.46 -5.99
C GLY A 26 12.16 46.25 -4.92
N ARG A 27 12.41 46.63 -3.66
CA ARG A 27 11.39 46.59 -2.59
C ARG A 27 10.38 47.72 -2.74
N LEU A 28 10.85 48.95 -3.01
CA LEU A 28 10.03 50.12 -3.29
C LEU A 28 9.05 49.82 -4.45
N ARG A 29 9.54 49.28 -5.56
CA ARG A 29 8.70 48.93 -6.71
C ARG A 29 7.62 47.89 -6.43
N ARG A 30 7.90 46.93 -5.54
CA ARG A 30 6.97 45.83 -5.25
C ARG A 30 5.97 46.14 -4.13
N THR A 31 6.35 46.99 -3.19
CA THR A 31 5.61 47.12 -1.91
C THR A 31 5.29 48.56 -1.52
N GLY A 32 5.82 49.54 -2.25
CA GLY A 32 5.72 50.97 -1.90
C GLY A 32 6.70 51.44 -0.83
N ASP A 33 7.45 50.53 -0.20
CA ASP A 33 8.36 50.83 0.90
C ASP A 33 9.73 50.14 0.67
N PRO A 34 10.85 50.89 0.60
CA PRO A 34 12.19 50.34 0.38
C PRO A 34 12.71 49.51 1.57
N MET A 35 12.16 49.70 2.77
CA MET A 35 12.54 48.97 3.98
C MET A 35 11.62 47.78 4.27
N LYS A 36 10.48 47.65 3.59
CA LYS A 36 9.53 46.55 3.82
C LYS A 36 10.14 45.20 3.45
N VAL A 37 10.61 44.50 4.47
CA VAL A 37 11.07 43.12 4.37
C VAL A 37 9.88 42.16 4.45
N ARG A 38 9.92 41.07 3.67
CA ARG A 38 8.95 39.98 3.83
C ARG A 38 9.23 39.29 5.17
N LYS A 39 8.22 39.16 6.02
CA LYS A 39 8.31 38.30 7.22
C LYS A 39 8.54 36.86 6.75
N THR A 40 9.62 36.23 7.22
CA THR A 40 9.79 34.79 7.08
C THR A 40 8.83 34.10 8.04
N HIS A 41 7.93 33.27 7.53
CA HIS A 41 7.10 32.43 8.40
C HIS A 41 7.97 31.34 9.02
N GLU A 42 7.79 31.08 10.31
CA GLU A 42 8.43 29.95 10.97
C GLU A 42 8.04 28.63 10.29
N PRO A 43 8.97 27.66 10.16
CA PRO A 43 8.64 26.37 9.60
C PRO A 43 7.52 25.71 10.40
N THR A 44 6.39 25.45 9.75
CA THR A 44 5.32 24.65 10.35
C THR A 44 5.59 23.17 10.08
N PHE A 45 5.38 22.33 11.09
CA PHE A 45 5.55 20.87 11.01
C PHE A 45 4.21 20.16 10.88
N CYS A 46 4.25 18.89 10.49
CA CYS A 46 3.06 18.05 10.40
C CYS A 46 2.40 17.90 11.78
N THR A 47 1.07 17.95 11.81
CA THR A 47 0.27 17.77 13.04
C THR A 47 0.06 16.30 13.44
N ILE A 48 0.57 15.35 12.65
CA ILE A 48 0.44 13.92 12.95
C ILE A 48 1.43 13.56 14.07
N PRO A 49 0.96 12.98 15.19
CA PRO A 49 1.84 12.55 16.27
C PRO A 49 2.99 11.67 15.75
N GLY A 50 4.23 12.01 16.11
CA GLY A 50 5.43 11.30 15.67
C GLY A 50 5.89 11.61 14.25
N CYS A 51 5.40 12.69 13.61
CA CYS A 51 5.85 13.12 12.29
C CYS A 51 6.47 14.52 12.31
N ASP A 52 7.79 14.59 12.24
CA ASP A 52 8.53 15.87 12.26
C ASP A 52 8.80 16.43 10.85
N ARG A 53 8.04 15.98 9.85
CA ARG A 53 8.18 16.49 8.48
C ARG A 53 7.53 17.86 8.35
N LYS A 54 8.10 18.72 7.48
CA LYS A 54 7.53 20.03 7.17
C LYS A 54 6.10 19.91 6.63
N HIS A 55 5.21 20.76 7.13
CA HIS A 55 3.84 20.90 6.68
C HIS A 55 3.83 21.49 5.25
N ALA A 56 3.04 20.87 4.38
CA ALA A 56 2.85 21.29 2.99
C ALA A 56 1.48 21.92 2.73
N GLY A 57 0.45 21.47 3.46
CA GLY A 57 -0.91 22.01 3.40
C GLY A 57 -1.83 21.32 4.41
N HIS A 58 -2.87 22.02 4.88
CA HIS A 58 -3.89 21.47 5.80
C HIS A 58 -3.34 20.94 7.15
N GLY A 59 -2.19 21.43 7.61
CA GLY A 59 -1.50 20.91 8.80
C GLY A 59 -0.71 19.63 8.57
N TYR A 60 -0.73 19.05 7.36
CA TYR A 60 -0.08 17.79 7.04
C TYR A 60 1.21 17.96 6.22
N CYS A 61 2.18 17.06 6.42
CA CYS A 61 3.29 16.90 5.47
C CYS A 61 2.76 16.42 4.11
N LEU A 62 3.58 16.53 3.05
CA LEU A 62 3.17 16.14 1.70
C LEU A 62 2.63 14.71 1.61
N LEU A 63 3.20 13.76 2.37
CA LEU A 63 2.71 12.37 2.39
C LEU A 63 1.33 12.25 3.05
N HIS A 64 1.17 12.80 4.25
CA HIS A 64 -0.09 12.77 4.99
C HIS A 64 -1.19 13.54 4.27
N TYR A 65 -0.84 14.65 3.63
CA TYR A 65 -1.76 15.41 2.79
C TYR A 65 -2.26 14.57 1.60
N ARG A 66 -1.36 13.86 0.90
CA ARG A 66 -1.75 12.98 -0.21
C ARG A 66 -2.67 11.83 0.23
N ARG A 67 -2.37 11.21 1.38
CA ARG A 67 -3.22 10.15 1.95
C ARG A 67 -4.60 10.67 2.32
N PHE A 68 -4.65 11.81 3.02
CA PHE A 68 -5.90 12.49 3.35
C PHE A 68 -6.72 12.84 2.12
N MET A 69 -6.10 13.42 1.08
CA MET A 69 -6.82 13.77 -0.16
C MET A 69 -7.38 12.56 -0.92
N LYS A 70 -6.71 11.40 -0.84
CA LYS A 70 -7.12 10.19 -1.55
C LYS A 70 -8.13 9.35 -0.76
N TYR A 71 -7.98 9.28 0.56
CA TYR A 71 -8.68 8.32 1.41
C TYR A 71 -9.50 8.94 2.55
N GLY A 72 -9.40 10.25 2.76
CA GLY A 72 -10.01 10.95 3.89
C GLY A 72 -9.27 10.77 5.23
N ASP A 73 -8.19 9.98 5.25
CA ASP A 73 -7.39 9.69 6.45
C ASP A 73 -5.88 9.91 6.17
N PRO A 74 -5.20 10.85 6.87
CA PRO A 74 -3.77 11.08 6.72
C PRO A 74 -2.90 9.89 7.15
N LEU A 75 -3.42 9.00 8.00
CA LEU A 75 -2.74 7.79 8.48
C LEU A 75 -3.08 6.54 7.66
N HIS A 76 -3.86 6.67 6.58
CA HIS A 76 -4.25 5.53 5.75
C HIS A 76 -3.03 4.69 5.32
N LEU A 77 -3.05 3.42 5.69
CA LEU A 77 -2.07 2.42 5.28
C LEU A 77 -2.55 1.75 3.99
N GLU A 78 -1.85 1.99 2.88
CA GLU A 78 -2.09 1.24 1.65
C GLU A 78 -1.60 -0.20 1.87
N VAL A 79 -2.54 -1.14 1.98
CA VAL A 79 -2.20 -2.56 1.97
C VAL A 79 -1.89 -2.95 0.53
N GLU A 80 -0.64 -3.35 0.26
CA GLU A 80 -0.26 -3.85 -1.05
C GLU A 80 -1.13 -5.05 -1.40
N LYS A 81 -1.89 -4.93 -2.49
CA LYS A 81 -2.67 -6.05 -3.01
C LYS A 81 -1.72 -7.00 -3.70
N HIS A 82 -1.86 -8.30 -3.45
CA HIS A 82 -1.06 -9.34 -4.11
C HIS A 82 -1.28 -9.44 -5.64
N GLY A 83 -2.19 -8.66 -6.24
CA GLY A 83 -2.38 -8.56 -7.70
C GLY A 83 -3.02 -9.77 -8.40
N MET A 84 -3.27 -10.88 -7.68
CA MET A 84 -3.65 -12.17 -8.30
C MET A 84 -5.12 -12.57 -8.08
N SER A 85 -6.00 -11.66 -7.67
CA SER A 85 -7.41 -11.99 -7.38
C SER A 85 -8.21 -12.55 -8.57
N GLY A 86 -7.70 -12.38 -9.80
CA GLY A 86 -8.29 -12.90 -11.04
C GLY A 86 -7.69 -14.21 -11.55
N THR A 87 -6.70 -14.82 -10.88
CA THR A 87 -6.01 -15.99 -11.42
C THR A 87 -6.71 -17.32 -11.08
N PRO A 88 -6.45 -18.39 -11.87
CA PRO A 88 -6.96 -19.74 -11.56
C PRO A 88 -6.52 -20.28 -10.20
N GLU A 89 -5.32 -19.92 -9.74
CA GLU A 89 -4.76 -20.32 -8.44
C GLU A 89 -5.52 -19.65 -7.30
N TYR A 90 -5.76 -18.33 -7.39
CA TYR A 90 -6.54 -17.61 -6.39
C TYR A 90 -7.97 -18.15 -6.29
N THR A 91 -8.57 -18.46 -7.44
CA THR A 91 -9.90 -19.09 -7.49
C THR A 91 -9.90 -20.46 -6.78
N THR A 92 -8.85 -21.26 -6.99
CA THR A 92 -8.69 -22.57 -6.35
C THR A 92 -8.48 -22.45 -4.85
N TRP A 93 -7.59 -21.56 -4.41
CA TRP A 93 -7.33 -21.26 -3.00
C TRP A 93 -8.59 -20.78 -2.28
N ARG A 94 -9.30 -19.81 -2.86
CA ARG A 94 -10.56 -19.30 -2.30
C ARG A 94 -11.62 -20.39 -2.20
N GLY A 95 -11.73 -21.24 -3.22
CA GLY A 95 -12.62 -22.40 -3.20
C GLY A 95 -12.25 -23.40 -2.10
N MET A 96 -10.96 -23.70 -1.94
CA MET A 96 -10.42 -24.54 -0.87
C MET A 96 -10.80 -23.99 0.52
N VAL A 97 -10.51 -22.71 0.80
CA VAL A 97 -10.82 -22.07 2.09
C VAL A 97 -12.33 -22.08 2.36
N ASN A 98 -13.16 -21.76 1.37
CA ASN A 98 -14.62 -21.77 1.53
C ASN A 98 -15.17 -23.16 1.88
N ARG A 99 -14.68 -24.23 1.23
CA ARG A 99 -15.08 -25.61 1.55
C ARG A 99 -14.83 -25.96 3.02
N CYS A 100 -13.73 -25.49 3.60
CA CYS A 100 -13.33 -25.83 4.96
C CYS A 100 -13.95 -24.92 6.03
N HIS A 101 -14.17 -23.63 5.76
CA HIS A 101 -14.47 -22.66 6.82
C HIS A 101 -15.76 -21.86 6.64
N ARG A 102 -16.43 -21.96 5.49
CA ARG A 102 -17.68 -21.25 5.24
C ARG A 102 -18.86 -22.21 5.38
N THR A 103 -19.52 -22.18 6.53
CA THR A 103 -20.69 -23.03 6.84
C THR A 103 -21.83 -22.90 5.84
N SER A 104 -22.00 -21.72 5.23
CA SER A 104 -23.00 -21.47 4.18
C SER A 104 -22.63 -22.05 2.81
N TYR A 105 -21.45 -22.64 2.64
CA TYR A 105 -20.99 -23.18 1.36
C TYR A 105 -21.55 -24.59 1.16
N ARG A 106 -22.11 -24.87 -0.03
CA ARG A 106 -22.83 -26.14 -0.31
C ARG A 106 -21.98 -27.38 0.01
N GLU A 107 -20.69 -27.31 -0.28
CA GLU A 107 -19.75 -28.41 -0.08
C GLU A 107 -19.24 -28.52 1.37
N PHE A 108 -19.53 -27.55 2.25
CA PHE A 108 -18.99 -27.50 3.62
C PHE A 108 -19.21 -28.80 4.39
N ARG A 109 -20.40 -29.40 4.28
CA ARG A 109 -20.76 -30.68 4.92
C ARG A 109 -19.77 -31.83 4.64
N TYR A 110 -19.07 -31.80 3.50
CA TYR A 110 -18.12 -32.84 3.09
C TYR A 110 -16.66 -32.51 3.44
N TYR A 111 -16.39 -31.31 3.95
CA TYR A 111 -15.05 -30.82 4.26
C TYR A 111 -15.02 -30.26 5.68
N GLY A 112 -15.35 -28.98 5.87
CA GLY A 112 -15.37 -28.35 7.19
C GLY A 112 -16.27 -29.08 8.19
N GLY A 113 -17.44 -29.54 7.75
CA GLY A 113 -18.36 -30.36 8.56
C GLY A 113 -17.81 -31.73 8.95
N ARG A 114 -16.76 -32.22 8.27
CA ARG A 114 -16.00 -33.44 8.62
C ARG A 114 -14.73 -33.16 9.43
N GLY A 115 -14.44 -31.91 9.78
CA GLY A 115 -13.20 -31.52 10.45
C GLY A 115 -11.99 -31.33 9.51
N ILE A 116 -12.20 -31.30 8.19
CA ILE A 116 -11.12 -30.99 7.25
C ILE A 116 -10.84 -29.48 7.26
N THR A 117 -9.60 -29.11 7.58
CA THR A 117 -9.15 -27.72 7.67
C THR A 117 -8.10 -27.38 6.61
N VAL A 118 -7.78 -26.08 6.49
CA VAL A 118 -6.60 -25.57 5.78
C VAL A 118 -5.57 -25.16 6.84
N CYS A 119 -4.28 -25.44 6.64
CA CYS A 119 -3.25 -24.95 7.55
C CYS A 119 -3.29 -23.41 7.66
N ASP A 120 -2.92 -22.88 8.84
CA ASP A 120 -3.12 -21.47 9.15
C ASP A 120 -2.41 -20.53 8.16
N GLU A 121 -1.19 -20.89 7.76
CA GLU A 121 -0.40 -20.14 6.79
C GLU A 121 -1.15 -19.96 5.46
N TRP A 122 -1.71 -21.03 4.91
CA TRP A 122 -2.50 -20.96 3.69
C TRP A 122 -3.85 -20.30 3.91
N ARG A 123 -4.52 -20.55 5.05
CA ARG A 123 -5.83 -19.98 5.35
C ARG A 123 -5.80 -18.45 5.36
N HIS A 124 -4.72 -17.88 5.89
CA HIS A 124 -4.58 -16.44 6.08
C HIS A 124 -3.71 -15.75 5.02
N SER A 125 -3.07 -16.51 4.11
CA SER A 125 -2.23 -15.94 3.05
C SER A 125 -2.32 -16.73 1.75
N PHE A 126 -2.95 -16.14 0.73
CA PHE A 126 -2.89 -16.65 -0.64
C PHE A 126 -1.44 -16.71 -1.16
N LEU A 127 -0.59 -15.74 -0.81
CA LEU A 127 0.80 -15.72 -1.25
C LEU A 127 1.60 -16.91 -0.69
N GLN A 128 1.32 -17.33 0.54
CA GLN A 128 1.98 -18.51 1.11
C GLN A 128 1.52 -19.79 0.41
N PHE A 129 0.21 -19.93 0.14
CA PHE A 129 -0.30 -20.99 -0.72
C PHE A 129 0.39 -21.01 -2.10
N TYR A 130 0.50 -19.85 -2.75
CA TYR A 130 1.10 -19.75 -4.08
C TYR A 130 2.61 -20.04 -4.07
N LYS A 131 3.32 -19.65 -3.00
CA LYS A 131 4.74 -19.95 -2.82
C LYS A 131 4.98 -21.46 -2.73
N ASP A 132 4.14 -22.18 -2.00
CA ASP A 132 4.31 -23.61 -1.76
C ASP A 132 3.82 -24.46 -2.95
N MET A 133 2.70 -24.07 -3.58
CA MET A 133 2.07 -24.83 -4.66
C MET A 133 2.53 -24.42 -6.06
N GLY A 134 3.04 -23.20 -6.22
CA GLY A 134 3.42 -22.64 -7.50
C GLY A 134 2.25 -22.38 -8.46
N PRO A 135 2.55 -21.96 -9.71
CA PRO A 135 1.55 -21.77 -10.74
C PRO A 135 0.87 -23.08 -11.09
N LYS A 136 -0.39 -22.99 -11.52
CA LYS A 136 -1.14 -24.15 -11.97
C LYS A 136 -0.47 -24.74 -13.22
N PRO A 137 -0.03 -26.00 -13.22
CA PRO A 137 0.81 -26.54 -14.31
C PRO A 137 0.06 -26.70 -15.64
N PHE A 138 -1.28 -26.79 -15.61
CA PHE A 138 -2.12 -26.81 -16.80
C PHE A 138 -3.56 -26.37 -16.49
N ARG A 139 -4.26 -25.83 -17.50
CA ARG A 139 -5.58 -25.18 -17.36
C ARG A 139 -6.61 -25.96 -16.53
N ARG A 140 -6.69 -27.29 -16.74
CA ARG A 140 -7.66 -28.18 -16.09
C ARG A 140 -7.13 -28.88 -14.84
N ALA A 141 -5.94 -28.53 -14.34
CA ALA A 141 -5.45 -29.08 -13.09
C ALA A 141 -6.40 -28.76 -11.93
N THR A 142 -6.41 -29.58 -10.91
CA THR A 142 -7.20 -29.39 -9.69
C THR A 142 -6.31 -29.65 -8.49
N ILE A 143 -6.57 -28.96 -7.39
CA ILE A 143 -5.93 -29.29 -6.12
C ILE A 143 -6.53 -30.59 -5.58
N ASP A 144 -5.67 -31.56 -5.33
CA ASP A 144 -5.99 -32.86 -4.72
C ASP A 144 -5.31 -32.95 -3.36
N ARG A 145 -5.94 -33.69 -2.44
CA ARG A 145 -5.36 -34.04 -1.15
C ARG A 145 -4.85 -35.46 -1.24
N VAL A 146 -3.55 -35.68 -1.06
CA VAL A 146 -2.93 -37.01 -1.20
C VAL A 146 -3.62 -38.01 -0.26
N ASP A 147 -3.84 -37.61 0.99
CA ASP A 147 -4.69 -38.29 1.96
C ASP A 147 -6.00 -37.49 2.15
N ASN A 148 -7.13 -38.11 1.79
CA ASN A 148 -8.45 -37.49 1.82
C ASN A 148 -9.01 -37.26 3.24
N ASN A 149 -8.44 -37.92 4.25
CA ASN A 149 -8.81 -37.75 5.65
C ASN A 149 -8.02 -36.63 6.32
N LYS A 150 -6.96 -36.13 5.68
CA LYS A 150 -6.17 -34.98 6.17
C LYS A 150 -6.61 -33.65 5.56
N GLY A 151 -6.17 -32.56 6.20
CA GLY A 151 -6.41 -31.17 5.78
C GLY A 151 -5.64 -30.75 4.53
N TYR A 152 -5.81 -29.50 4.12
CA TYR A 152 -5.00 -28.87 3.08
C TYR A 152 -3.72 -28.29 3.67
N SER A 153 -2.56 -28.74 3.17
CA SER A 153 -1.24 -28.25 3.55
C SER A 153 -0.22 -28.58 2.44
N PRO A 154 0.99 -27.96 2.43
CA PRO A 154 2.02 -28.26 1.44
C PRO A 154 2.34 -29.75 1.35
N ASN A 155 2.38 -30.43 2.49
CA ASN A 155 2.74 -31.85 2.59
C ASN A 155 1.60 -32.81 2.21
N ASN A 156 0.36 -32.32 2.09
CA ASN A 156 -0.79 -33.16 1.74
C ASN A 156 -1.48 -32.71 0.44
N CYS A 157 -0.96 -31.72 -0.28
CA CYS A 157 -1.60 -31.19 -1.47
C CYS A 157 -0.72 -31.28 -2.70
N ARG A 158 -1.36 -31.49 -3.86
CA ARG A 158 -0.70 -31.52 -5.16
C ARG A 158 -1.63 -31.06 -6.28
N TRP A 159 -1.04 -30.58 -7.37
CA TRP A 159 -1.76 -30.34 -8.61
C TRP A 159 -1.90 -31.65 -9.39
N VAL A 160 -3.13 -31.99 -9.78
CA VAL A 160 -3.41 -33.21 -10.55
C VAL A 160 -4.46 -32.99 -11.62
N SER A 161 -4.64 -33.95 -12.52
CA SER A 161 -5.77 -33.97 -13.44
C SER A 161 -7.04 -34.44 -12.73
N GLN A 162 -8.20 -34.13 -13.31
CA GLN A 162 -9.49 -34.60 -12.78
C GLN A 162 -9.58 -36.13 -12.68
N LYS A 163 -8.95 -36.85 -13.61
CA LYS A 163 -8.88 -38.32 -13.60
C LYS A 163 -8.18 -38.83 -12.33
N VAL A 164 -7.00 -38.29 -12.03
CA VAL A 164 -6.19 -38.68 -10.87
C VAL A 164 -6.93 -38.34 -9.56
N ASN A 165 -7.55 -37.16 -9.47
CA ASN A 165 -8.36 -36.78 -8.31
C ASN A 165 -9.55 -37.75 -8.09
N ASN A 166 -10.23 -38.16 -9.15
CA ASN A 166 -11.34 -39.12 -9.06
C ASN A 166 -10.88 -40.52 -8.65
N GLU A 167 -9.72 -40.98 -9.13
CA GLU A 167 -9.12 -42.25 -8.71
C GLU A 167 -8.77 -42.24 -7.22
N ASN A 168 -8.19 -41.13 -6.72
CA ASN A 168 -7.87 -40.95 -5.30
C ASN A 168 -9.12 -41.00 -4.41
N ARG A 169 -10.25 -40.47 -4.89
CA ARG A 169 -11.55 -40.53 -4.18
C ARG A 169 -12.10 -41.95 -4.08
N ARG A 170 -11.87 -42.81 -5.08
CA ARG A 170 -12.36 -44.20 -5.08
C ARG A 170 -11.60 -45.06 -4.09
N ARG A 171 -10.26 -44.97 -4.09
CA ARG A 171 -9.38 -45.78 -3.22
C ARG A 171 -9.58 -45.52 -1.72
N ASN A 172 -9.99 -44.30 -1.35
CA ASN A 172 -10.18 -43.92 0.05
C ASN A 172 -11.65 -44.10 0.53
N GLY A 173 -12.53 -44.66 -0.30
CA GLY A 173 -13.93 -44.92 0.04
C GLY A 173 -14.21 -46.35 0.52
N GLU A 174 -13.17 -47.15 0.78
CA GLU A 174 -13.24 -48.57 1.18
C GLU A 174 -13.08 -48.79 2.70
N THR A 175 -13.44 -47.81 3.53
CA THR A 175 -13.56 -47.94 5.00
C THR A 175 -14.97 -47.59 5.44
#